data_AF-A0A815TPN7-F1
#
_entry.id   AF-A0A815TPN7-F1
#
_cell.length_a   1.000
_cell.length_b   1.000
_cell.length_c   1.000
_cell.angle_alpha   90.00
_cell.angle_beta   90.00
_cell.angle_gamma   90.00
#
_symmetry.space_group_name_H-M   'P 1'
#
loop_
_entity.id
_entity.type
_entity.pdbx_description
1 polymer ?
#
loop_
_entity_poly.entity_id
_entity_poly.type
_entity_poly.pdbx_seq_one_letter_code
_entity_poly.pdbx_strand_id
1 'polypeptide(L)'
;SLFKNLDVRLLLFEKLPRSTERRLIQISSARSGIKSYIELNDLPKGSYEIIPITFGGVLRPRTREVNERPPIKTLRETRGKKFSMSKDYRDALEYIFDVFDFNDNKQLDRNEYNLWTIRTTGEEITNEDWLSIRDHVRLDEGEGISKENFFKLNDFEVQDPDTTETDLWAGLKSIGFNYALELDMMCPFELTVHVNESNIHLESTSFVELTEIKKILIKFLQ
;
A
#
# COMPACT_ATOMS: atom_id res chain seq x y z
N SER A 1 -2.96 -8.73 19.07
CA SER A 1 -3.16 -8.82 17.61
C SER A 1 -4.54 -8.28 17.27
N LEU A 2 -4.59 -7.19 16.50
CA LEU A 2 -5.82 -6.59 15.97
C LEU A 2 -6.58 -7.55 15.04
N PHE A 3 -5.87 -8.52 14.44
CA PHE A 3 -6.39 -9.44 13.43
C PHE A 3 -6.68 -10.84 13.98
N LYS A 4 -7.24 -10.95 15.19
CA LYS A 4 -7.74 -12.26 15.67
C LYS A 4 -8.90 -12.69 14.77
N ASN A 5 -8.77 -13.87 14.16
CA ASN A 5 -9.75 -14.49 13.26
C ASN A 5 -9.98 -13.69 11.96
N LEU A 6 -8.96 -12.99 11.45
CA LEU A 6 -9.04 -12.40 10.12
C LEU A 6 -8.97 -13.52 9.08
N ASP A 7 -10.11 -13.84 8.48
CA ASP A 7 -10.19 -14.75 7.36
C ASP A 7 -9.91 -13.98 6.08
N VAL A 8 -8.83 -14.36 5.39
CA VAL A 8 -8.55 -13.85 4.03
C VAL A 8 -9.25 -14.77 3.03
N ARG A 9 -9.72 -14.23 1.91
CA ARG A 9 -10.14 -14.97 0.72
C ARG A 9 -9.67 -14.23 -0.53
N LEU A 10 -9.48 -14.96 -1.61
CA LEU A 10 -9.27 -14.41 -2.94
C LEU A 10 -10.56 -14.62 -3.75
N LEU A 11 -11.00 -13.58 -4.43
CA LEU A 11 -12.03 -13.67 -5.46
C LEU A 11 -11.36 -13.58 -6.82
N LEU A 12 -11.63 -14.52 -7.72
CA LEU A 12 -11.18 -14.45 -9.10
C LEU A 12 -12.36 -14.10 -10.01
N PHE A 13 -12.21 -13.03 -10.76
CA PHE A 13 -13.16 -12.59 -11.77
C PHE A 13 -12.54 -12.65 -13.16
N GLU A 14 -13.35 -13.01 -14.15
CA GLU A 14 -13.05 -12.76 -15.54
C GLU A 14 -13.58 -11.38 -15.95
N LYS A 15 -12.74 -10.59 -16.62
CA LYS A 15 -13.13 -9.32 -17.24
C LYS A 15 -13.70 -9.62 -18.62
N LEU A 16 -14.99 -9.35 -18.79
CA LEU A 16 -15.64 -9.53 -20.09
C LEU A 16 -15.24 -8.39 -21.04
N PRO A 17 -14.83 -8.68 -22.29
CA PRO A 17 -14.45 -7.64 -23.24
C PRO A 17 -15.58 -6.63 -23.45
N ARG A 18 -15.27 -5.33 -23.33
CA ARG A 18 -16.20 -4.20 -23.58
C ARG A 18 -17.41 -4.14 -22.63
N SER A 19 -17.35 -4.84 -21.50
CA SER A 19 -18.33 -4.74 -20.43
C SER A 19 -17.67 -4.27 -19.14
N THR A 20 -18.40 -3.50 -18.34
CA THR A 20 -18.02 -3.24 -16.95
C THR A 20 -18.35 -4.42 -16.04
N GLU A 21 -19.09 -5.41 -16.55
CA GLU A 21 -19.49 -6.58 -15.78
C GLU A 21 -18.34 -7.56 -15.59
N ARG A 22 -18.28 -8.11 -14.38
CA ARG A 22 -17.33 -9.13 -13.97
C ARG A 22 -18.04 -10.46 -13.77
N ARG A 23 -17.48 -11.54 -14.30
CA ARG A 23 -17.96 -12.90 -14.02
C ARG A 23 -17.12 -13.52 -12.91
N LEU A 24 -17.72 -13.81 -11.76
CA LEU A 24 -17.04 -14.54 -10.69
C LEU A 24 -16.75 -15.98 -11.16
N ILE A 25 -15.48 -16.36 -11.15
CA ILE A 25 -15.00 -17.68 -11.56
C ILE A 25 -14.85 -18.58 -10.33
N GLN A 26 -14.11 -18.13 -9.33
CA GLN A 26 -13.80 -18.91 -8.15
C GLN A 26 -13.56 -18.04 -6.92
N ILE A 27 -13.84 -18.62 -5.76
CA ILE A 27 -13.44 -18.10 -4.46
C ILE A 27 -12.44 -19.08 -3.87
N SER A 28 -11.34 -18.57 -3.31
CA SER A 28 -10.34 -19.41 -2.65
C SER A 28 -10.98 -20.27 -1.55
N SER A 29 -10.63 -21.55 -1.48
CA SER A 29 -10.91 -22.34 -0.30
C SER A 29 -9.94 -21.94 0.81
N ALA A 30 -10.44 -21.41 1.94
CA ALA A 30 -9.57 -21.25 3.09
C ALA A 30 -9.31 -22.59 3.74
N ARG A 31 -8.04 -22.96 3.76
CA ARG A 31 -7.56 -24.07 4.57
C ARG A 31 -6.28 -23.61 5.23
N SER A 32 -6.40 -23.35 6.54
CA SER A 32 -5.33 -23.06 7.50
C SER A 32 -4.87 -21.59 7.64
N GLY A 33 -5.47 -20.89 8.60
CA GLY A 33 -4.99 -19.60 9.10
C GLY A 33 -5.18 -18.44 8.11
N ILE A 34 -4.16 -17.59 7.97
CA ILE A 34 -4.18 -16.37 7.13
C ILE A 34 -3.85 -16.62 5.65
N LYS A 35 -3.66 -17.89 5.24
CA LYS A 35 -3.32 -18.24 3.86
C LYS A 35 -4.59 -18.59 3.06
N SER A 36 -4.65 -18.09 1.84
CA SER A 36 -5.68 -18.42 0.86
C SER A 36 -5.06 -18.70 -0.49
N TYR A 37 -5.59 -19.68 -1.20
CA TYR A 37 -5.13 -20.02 -2.54
C TYR A 37 -6.32 -20.36 -3.45
N ILE A 38 -6.15 -20.06 -4.72
CA ILE A 38 -7.00 -20.53 -5.81
C ILE A 38 -6.11 -21.44 -6.65
N GLU A 39 -6.53 -22.68 -6.84
CA GLU A 39 -5.90 -23.61 -7.77
C GLU A 39 -6.88 -23.84 -8.91
N LEU A 40 -6.42 -23.62 -10.13
CA LEU A 40 -7.16 -23.77 -11.37
C LEU A 40 -6.33 -24.62 -12.31
N ASN A 41 -6.93 -25.70 -12.84
CA ASN A 41 -6.25 -26.57 -13.78
C ASN A 41 -6.26 -25.98 -15.20
N ASP A 42 -7.36 -25.34 -15.61
CA ASP A 42 -7.55 -24.82 -16.96
C ASP A 42 -8.22 -23.44 -16.90
N LEU A 43 -7.43 -22.38 -17.05
CA LEU A 43 -7.93 -21.01 -17.19
C LEU A 43 -7.77 -20.57 -18.66
N PRO A 44 -8.88 -20.31 -19.39
CA PRO A 44 -8.80 -19.88 -20.79
C PRO A 44 -8.00 -18.59 -20.96
N LYS A 45 -7.43 -18.36 -22.15
CA LYS A 45 -6.79 -17.07 -22.47
C LYS A 45 -7.80 -15.93 -22.30
N GLY A 46 -7.45 -14.93 -21.51
CA GLY A 46 -8.31 -13.80 -21.21
C GLY A 46 -7.70 -12.81 -20.22
N SER A 47 -8.52 -11.88 -19.75
CA SER A 47 -8.16 -10.90 -18.72
C SER A 47 -8.93 -11.21 -17.45
N TYR A 48 -8.23 -11.20 -16.32
CA TYR A 48 -8.78 -11.60 -15.02
C TYR A 48 -8.43 -10.58 -13.96
N GLU A 49 -9.29 -10.46 -12.95
CA GLU A 49 -9.04 -9.67 -11.74
C GLU A 49 -9.02 -10.59 -10.54
N ILE A 50 -7.97 -10.47 -9.72
CA ILE A 50 -7.87 -11.13 -8.42
C ILE A 50 -8.12 -10.06 -7.37
N ILE A 51 -9.10 -10.29 -6.50
CA ILE A 51 -9.45 -9.37 -5.43
C ILE A 51 -9.27 -10.09 -4.10
N PRO A 52 -8.21 -9.76 -3.35
CA PRO A 52 -8.06 -10.15 -1.96
C PRO A 52 -9.14 -9.45 -1.12
N ILE A 53 -9.88 -10.23 -0.34
CA ILE A 53 -10.86 -9.74 0.61
C ILE A 53 -10.56 -10.30 1.99
N THR A 54 -10.96 -9.55 3.01
CA THR A 54 -11.03 -10.04 4.39
C THR A 54 -12.48 -10.21 4.80
N PHE A 55 -12.77 -11.25 5.57
CA PHE A 55 -14.10 -11.55 6.09
C PHE A 55 -14.04 -11.95 7.57
N GLY A 56 -15.15 -11.79 8.29
CA GLY A 56 -15.31 -12.30 9.66
C GLY A 56 -14.47 -11.60 10.74
N GLY A 57 -13.60 -10.66 10.37
CA GLY A 57 -12.81 -9.87 11.31
C GLY A 57 -13.66 -8.82 12.02
N VAL A 58 -13.58 -8.78 13.35
CA VAL A 58 -14.05 -7.62 14.12
C VAL A 58 -12.92 -6.60 14.14
N LEU A 59 -13.02 -5.57 13.30
CA LEU A 59 -12.13 -4.41 13.39
C LEU A 59 -12.36 -3.74 14.74
N ARG A 60 -11.35 -3.79 15.61
CA ARG A 60 -11.39 -3.11 16.89
C ARG A 60 -10.69 -1.77 16.76
N PRO A 61 -11.24 -0.70 17.34
CA PRO A 61 -10.49 0.54 17.52
C PRO A 61 -9.17 0.26 18.23
N ARG A 62 -8.15 1.07 17.96
CA ARG A 62 -6.89 1.03 18.69
C ARG A 62 -7.21 1.19 20.19
N THR A 63 -6.89 0.16 20.98
CA THR A 63 -7.21 0.12 22.42
C THR A 63 -6.09 0.65 23.29
N ARG A 64 -4.86 0.73 22.76
CA ARG A 64 -3.70 1.26 23.45
C ARG A 64 -2.88 2.07 22.47
N GLU A 65 -2.74 3.34 22.76
CA GLU A 65 -1.75 4.20 22.11
C GLU A 65 -0.68 4.48 23.16
N VAL A 66 0.60 4.33 22.79
CA VAL A 66 1.69 4.67 23.71
C VAL A 66 1.65 6.19 23.89
N ASN A 67 1.67 6.67 25.14
CA ASN A 67 1.55 8.10 25.41
C ASN A 67 2.74 8.91 24.88
N GLU A 68 3.88 8.25 24.72
CA GLU A 68 5.11 8.84 24.21
C GLU A 68 5.17 8.70 22.68
N ARG A 69 5.42 9.84 22.02
CA ARG A 69 5.70 9.90 20.58
C ARG A 69 7.21 10.06 20.42
N PRO A 70 7.92 9.11 19.80
CA PRO A 70 9.32 9.30 19.48
C PRO A 70 9.46 10.50 18.53
N PRO A 71 10.56 11.27 18.64
CA PRO A 71 10.78 12.40 17.77
C PRO A 71 10.93 11.91 16.32
N ILE A 72 10.17 12.50 15.40
CA ILE A 72 10.30 12.28 13.96
C ILE A 72 11.41 13.16 13.38
N LYS A 73 11.54 14.39 13.89
CA LYS A 73 12.57 15.34 13.48
C LYS A 73 13.73 15.32 14.48
N THR A 74 14.96 15.26 13.97
CA THR A 74 16.19 15.41 14.76
C THR A 74 16.94 16.67 14.31
N LEU A 75 17.37 17.51 15.26
CA LEU A 75 18.22 18.66 14.96
C LEU A 75 19.62 18.18 14.60
N ARG A 76 20.09 18.53 13.40
CA ARG A 76 21.52 18.46 13.04
C ARG A 76 22.17 19.78 13.36
N GLU A 77 23.17 19.75 14.24
CA GLU A 77 24.11 20.84 14.45
C GLU A 77 25.07 20.95 13.26
N THR A 78 24.56 21.47 12.15
CA THR A 78 25.39 21.97 11.04
C THR A 78 25.37 23.49 11.08
N ARG A 79 26.19 24.17 10.26
CA ARG A 79 26.37 25.65 10.26
C ARG A 79 25.08 26.49 10.07
N GLY A 80 23.93 25.85 9.90
CA GLY A 80 22.60 26.35 10.27
C GLY A 80 21.82 25.19 10.90
N LYS A 81 21.00 25.46 11.93
CA LYS A 81 20.14 24.44 12.55
C LYS A 81 19.22 23.86 11.48
N LYS A 82 19.49 22.63 11.01
CA LYS A 82 18.65 21.92 10.06
C LYS A 82 18.04 20.71 10.73
N PHE A 83 16.77 20.46 10.48
CA PHE A 83 16.15 19.20 10.86
C PHE A 83 16.54 18.11 9.86
N SER A 84 16.64 16.87 10.32
CA SER A 84 16.65 15.67 9.49
C SER A 84 15.72 14.64 10.10
N MET A 85 15.37 13.61 9.34
CA MET A 85 14.65 12.46 9.89
C MET A 85 15.41 11.85 11.07
N SER A 86 14.68 11.43 12.11
CA SER A 86 15.22 10.52 13.12
C SER A 86 15.46 9.14 12.52
N LYS A 87 16.25 8.32 13.22
CA LYS A 87 16.50 6.95 12.78
C LYS A 87 15.21 6.14 12.71
N ASP A 88 14.39 6.20 13.76
CA ASP A 88 13.18 5.39 13.84
C ASP A 88 12.15 5.80 12.76
N TYR A 89 12.06 7.09 12.43
CA TYR A 89 11.21 7.55 11.33
C TYR A 89 11.72 7.03 9.98
N ARG A 90 13.04 7.05 9.77
CA ARG A 90 13.64 6.49 8.56
C ARG A 90 13.40 4.99 8.42
N ASP A 91 13.51 4.24 9.52
CA ASP A 91 13.25 2.79 9.55
C ASP A 91 11.76 2.50 9.23
N ALA A 92 10.82 3.34 9.71
CA ALA A 92 9.42 3.24 9.34
C ALA A 92 9.16 3.56 7.85
N LEU A 93 9.81 4.59 7.31
CA LEU A 93 9.74 4.94 5.89
C LEU A 93 10.35 3.86 4.99
N GLU A 94 11.40 3.17 5.45
CA GLU A 94 11.97 2.02 4.75
C GLU A 94 10.94 0.90 4.60
N TYR A 95 10.27 0.55 5.70
CA TYR A 95 9.21 -0.45 5.67
C TYR A 95 8.05 -0.04 4.73
N ILE A 96 7.65 1.23 4.79
CA ILE A 96 6.62 1.79 3.90
C ILE A 96 7.04 1.64 2.44
N PHE A 97 8.28 2.02 2.11
CA PHE A 97 8.79 1.90 0.74
C PHE A 97 8.65 0.46 0.22
N ASP A 98 9.09 -0.51 1.02
CA ASP A 98 9.03 -1.93 0.64
C ASP A 98 7.57 -2.44 0.54
N VAL A 99 6.61 -1.84 1.26
CA VAL A 99 5.18 -2.19 1.16
C VAL A 99 4.53 -1.62 -0.10
N PHE A 100 4.97 -0.46 -0.58
CA PHE A 100 4.42 0.20 -1.77
C PHE A 100 5.14 -0.18 -3.08
N ASP A 101 6.30 -0.83 -3.00
CA ASP A 101 6.98 -1.48 -4.13
C ASP A 101 6.26 -2.80 -4.47
N PHE A 102 5.21 -2.72 -5.28
CA PHE A 102 4.32 -3.85 -5.55
C PHE A 102 4.89 -4.86 -6.53
N ASN A 103 5.86 -4.44 -7.33
CA ASN A 103 6.52 -5.29 -8.33
C ASN A 103 7.92 -5.77 -7.89
N ASP A 104 8.36 -5.41 -6.67
CA ASP A 104 9.64 -5.76 -6.05
C ASP A 104 10.86 -5.33 -6.89
N ASN A 105 10.74 -4.28 -7.70
CA ASN A 105 11.82 -3.80 -8.57
C ASN A 105 12.77 -2.81 -7.86
N LYS A 106 12.54 -2.52 -6.57
CA LYS A 106 13.29 -1.58 -5.72
C LYS A 106 13.15 -0.12 -6.12
N GLN A 107 12.08 0.22 -6.83
CA GLN A 107 11.70 1.57 -7.24
C GLN A 107 10.19 1.73 -7.09
N LEU A 108 9.73 2.94 -6.79
CA LEU A 108 8.31 3.28 -6.86
C LEU A 108 8.05 3.97 -8.19
N ASP A 109 7.25 3.34 -9.04
CA ASP A 109 6.73 4.03 -10.22
C ASP A 109 5.73 5.13 -9.81
N ARG A 110 5.20 5.86 -10.80
CA ARG A 110 4.23 6.93 -10.53
C ARG A 110 2.98 6.42 -9.80
N ASN A 111 2.47 5.26 -10.17
CA ASN A 111 1.24 4.72 -9.60
C ASN A 111 1.46 4.28 -8.15
N GLU A 112 2.57 3.59 -7.88
CA GLU A 112 2.99 3.17 -6.54
C GLU A 112 3.20 4.37 -5.63
N TYR A 113 3.93 5.38 -6.10
CA TYR A 113 4.16 6.61 -5.34
C TYR A 113 2.88 7.44 -5.16
N ASN A 114 1.98 7.46 -6.15
CA ASN A 114 0.68 8.11 -6.05
C ASN A 114 -0.21 7.46 -4.97
N LEU A 115 -0.19 6.13 -4.85
CA LEU A 115 -0.93 5.44 -3.79
C LEU A 115 -0.40 5.75 -2.41
N TRP A 116 0.92 5.89 -2.26
CA TRP A 116 1.53 6.41 -1.04
C TRP A 116 0.99 7.81 -0.71
N THR A 117 1.02 8.74 -1.68
CA THR A 117 0.55 10.12 -1.48
C THR A 117 -0.94 10.19 -1.15
N ILE A 118 -1.81 9.50 -1.90
CA ILE A 118 -3.25 9.43 -1.58
C ILE A 118 -3.43 8.92 -0.15
N ARG A 119 -2.64 7.95 0.29
CA ARG A 119 -2.77 7.40 1.64
C ARG A 119 -2.36 8.40 2.71
N THR A 120 -1.35 9.23 2.49
CA THR A 120 -0.82 10.17 3.48
C THR A 120 -1.47 11.55 3.45
N THR A 121 -1.80 12.06 2.27
CA THR A 121 -2.36 13.41 2.08
C THR A 121 -3.85 13.39 1.71
N GLY A 122 -4.34 12.29 1.15
CA GLY A 122 -5.70 12.20 0.60
C GLY A 122 -5.84 12.72 -0.83
N GLU A 123 -4.73 13.12 -1.46
CA GLU A 123 -4.72 13.76 -2.79
C GLU A 123 -3.96 12.93 -3.81
N GLU A 124 -4.40 12.97 -5.07
CA GLU A 124 -3.67 12.37 -6.18
C GLU A 124 -2.55 13.29 -6.67
N ILE A 125 -1.44 12.70 -7.09
CA ILE A 125 -0.31 13.40 -7.67
C ILE A 125 -0.66 13.87 -9.08
N THR A 126 -0.70 15.20 -9.25
CA THR A 126 -0.89 15.80 -10.58
C THR A 126 0.33 15.56 -11.48
N ASN A 127 0.17 15.80 -12.78
CA ASN A 127 1.33 15.73 -13.70
C ASN A 127 2.42 16.73 -13.31
N GLU A 128 2.04 17.91 -12.83
CA GLU A 128 2.97 18.97 -12.43
C GLU A 128 3.75 18.57 -11.19
N ASP A 129 3.08 18.01 -10.18
CA ASP A 129 3.73 17.49 -8.97
C ASP A 129 4.70 16.36 -9.31
N TRP A 130 4.29 15.43 -10.18
CA TRP A 130 5.14 14.33 -10.61
C TRP A 130 6.41 14.81 -11.33
N LEU A 131 6.29 15.80 -12.22
CA LEU A 131 7.44 16.40 -12.89
C LEU A 131 8.37 17.10 -11.88
N SER A 132 7.81 17.86 -10.93
CA SER A 132 8.56 18.52 -9.86
C SER A 132 9.35 17.52 -9.01
N ILE A 133 8.72 16.40 -8.62
CA ILE A 133 9.36 15.31 -7.89
C ILE A 133 10.52 14.72 -8.70
N ARG A 134 10.28 14.41 -9.98
CA ARG A 134 11.30 13.84 -10.87
C ARG A 134 12.49 14.77 -11.04
N ASP A 135 12.25 16.06 -11.20
CA ASP A 135 13.31 17.07 -11.31
C ASP A 135 14.09 17.20 -10.00
N HIS A 136 13.40 17.17 -8.85
CA HIS A 136 14.02 17.26 -7.54
C HIS A 136 15.02 16.11 -7.29
N VAL A 137 14.63 14.88 -7.61
CA VAL A 137 15.47 13.68 -7.43
C VAL A 137 16.25 13.26 -8.67
N ARG A 138 16.14 14.02 -9.77
CA ARG A 138 16.85 13.85 -11.05
C ARG A 138 16.63 12.46 -11.68
N LEU A 139 15.37 12.10 -11.93
CA LEU A 139 15.00 10.83 -12.55
C LEU A 139 14.97 10.91 -14.08
N ASP A 140 15.63 9.97 -14.75
CA ASP A 140 15.57 9.81 -16.21
C ASP A 140 14.23 9.22 -16.66
N GLU A 141 13.85 9.44 -17.92
CA GLU A 141 12.57 8.98 -18.48
C GLU A 141 12.37 7.46 -18.26
N GLY A 142 11.23 7.09 -17.66
CA GLY A 142 10.93 5.69 -17.32
C GLY A 142 11.50 5.20 -15.98
N GLU A 143 12.38 5.94 -15.32
CA GLU A 143 12.86 5.58 -13.98
C GLU A 143 11.82 5.87 -12.89
N GLY A 144 11.73 4.96 -11.92
CA GLY A 144 10.97 5.13 -10.68
C GLY A 144 11.81 5.72 -9.55
N ILE A 145 11.15 6.06 -8.45
CA ILE A 145 11.79 6.63 -7.25
C ILE A 145 12.47 5.49 -6.47
N SER A 146 13.79 5.49 -6.43
CA SER A 146 14.54 4.56 -5.57
C SER A 146 14.34 4.85 -4.08
N LYS A 147 14.64 3.89 -3.21
CA LYS A 147 14.58 4.06 -1.74
C LYS A 147 15.39 5.27 -1.26
N GLU A 148 16.56 5.51 -1.84
CA GLU A 148 17.39 6.68 -1.49
C GLU A 148 16.71 7.99 -1.89
N ASN A 149 16.09 8.04 -3.07
CA ASN A 149 15.38 9.21 -3.54
C ASN A 149 14.08 9.43 -2.75
N PHE A 150 13.40 8.36 -2.33
CA PHE A 150 12.26 8.43 -1.41
C PHE A 150 12.67 9.06 -0.08
N PHE A 151 13.81 8.67 0.49
CA PHE A 151 14.35 9.31 1.70
C PHE A 151 14.71 10.79 1.48
N LYS A 152 15.29 11.15 0.33
CA LYS A 152 15.59 12.56 0.01
C LYS A 152 14.33 13.42 0.00
N LEU A 153 13.25 12.92 -0.61
CA LEU A 153 11.96 13.63 -0.65
C LEU A 153 11.40 13.84 0.77
N ASN A 154 11.42 12.80 1.61
CA ASN A 154 10.96 12.92 3.00
C ASN A 154 11.89 13.80 3.85
N ASP A 155 13.21 13.77 3.64
CA ASP A 155 14.16 14.70 4.30
C ASP A 155 13.93 16.16 3.88
N PHE A 156 13.48 16.39 2.64
CA PHE A 156 13.09 17.71 2.16
C PHE A 156 11.83 18.20 2.88
N GLU A 157 10.81 17.36 2.99
CA GLU A 157 9.57 17.66 3.74
C GLU A 157 9.84 17.90 5.23
N VAL A 158 10.75 17.14 5.85
CA VAL A 158 11.16 17.37 7.25
C VAL A 158 11.83 18.72 7.45
N GLN A 159 12.58 19.20 6.45
CA GLN A 159 13.25 20.49 6.47
C GLN A 159 12.32 21.66 6.16
N ASP A 160 11.13 21.40 5.62
CA ASP A 160 10.13 22.42 5.35
C ASP A 160 9.67 23.08 6.67
N PRO A 161 9.80 24.41 6.81
CA PRO A 161 9.30 25.14 7.97
C PRO A 161 7.78 25.02 8.17
N ASP A 162 7.02 24.82 7.10
CA ASP A 162 5.56 24.73 7.14
C ASP A 162 5.07 23.33 7.53
N THR A 163 5.92 22.30 7.37
CA THR A 163 5.62 20.94 7.82
C THR A 163 5.87 20.80 9.31
N THR A 164 4.83 20.55 10.09
CA THR A 164 4.95 20.27 11.52
C THR A 164 5.22 18.79 11.78
N GLU A 165 5.70 18.46 12.97
CA GLU A 165 5.82 17.05 13.39
C GLU A 165 4.46 16.34 13.47
N THR A 166 3.38 17.10 13.68
CA THR A 166 2.01 16.56 13.66
C THR A 166 1.62 16.06 12.28
N ASP A 167 2.02 16.78 11.23
CA ASP A 167 1.70 16.41 9.83
C ASP A 167 2.41 15.12 9.43
N LEU A 168 3.69 14.99 9.78
CA LEU A 168 4.46 13.77 9.54
C LEU A 168 3.88 12.56 10.31
N TRP A 169 3.45 12.77 11.55
CA TRP A 169 2.75 11.73 12.32
C TRP A 169 1.40 11.37 11.71
N ALA A 170 0.67 12.33 11.14
CA ALA A 170 -0.60 12.08 10.47
C ALA A 170 -0.40 11.14 9.27
N GLY A 171 0.66 11.33 8.48
CA GLY A 171 1.04 10.43 7.40
C GLY A 171 1.33 9.00 7.87
N LEU A 172 2.16 8.83 8.91
CA LEU A 172 2.42 7.48 9.46
C LEU A 172 1.15 6.81 10.00
N LYS A 173 0.32 7.58 10.72
CA LYS A 173 -0.94 7.12 11.28
C LYS A 173 -1.93 6.70 10.20
N SER A 174 -1.93 7.39 9.05
CA SER A 174 -2.81 7.03 7.93
C SER A 174 -2.39 5.71 7.30
N ILE A 175 -1.08 5.39 7.23
CA ILE A 175 -0.64 4.04 6.83
C ILE A 175 -1.10 2.98 7.84
N GLY A 176 -1.04 3.31 9.13
CA GLY A 176 -1.50 2.44 10.20
C GLY A 176 -0.48 2.22 11.32
N PHE A 177 0.57 3.05 11.38
CA PHE A 177 1.52 3.05 12.47
C PHE A 177 0.91 3.60 13.76
N ASN A 178 1.38 3.10 14.90
CA ASN A 178 1.13 3.67 16.22
C ASN A 178 2.34 4.51 16.70
N TYR A 179 2.21 5.13 17.87
CA TYR A 179 3.31 5.94 18.43
C TYR A 179 4.51 5.11 18.91
N ALA A 180 4.41 3.78 18.97
CA ALA A 180 5.59 2.93 19.11
C ALA A 180 6.27 2.62 17.76
N LEU A 181 5.82 3.24 16.66
CA LEU A 181 6.23 2.94 15.29
C LEU A 181 6.00 1.47 14.90
N GLU A 182 4.99 0.84 15.51
CA GLU A 182 4.52 -0.48 15.12
C GLU A 182 3.33 -0.33 14.17
N LEU A 183 3.31 -1.13 13.10
CA LEU A 183 2.18 -1.21 12.19
C LEU A 183 1.08 -2.08 12.82
N ASP A 184 0.05 -1.45 13.40
CA ASP A 184 -1.02 -2.15 14.11
C ASP A 184 -2.41 -2.02 13.47
N MET A 185 -2.58 -1.11 12.50
CA MET A 185 -3.84 -0.88 11.77
C MET A 185 -3.78 -1.29 10.30
N MET A 186 -2.71 -1.95 9.85
CA MET A 186 -2.56 -2.45 8.48
C MET A 186 -2.08 -3.91 8.50
N CYS A 187 -2.50 -4.68 7.50
CA CYS A 187 -2.09 -6.06 7.31
C CYS A 187 -1.60 -6.22 5.86
N PRO A 188 -0.31 -5.95 5.59
CA PRO A 188 0.28 -6.24 4.28
C PRO A 188 0.14 -7.73 3.96
N PHE A 189 -0.02 -8.04 2.69
CA PHE A 189 -0.13 -9.40 2.20
C PHE A 189 0.73 -9.55 0.95
N GLU A 190 1.14 -10.78 0.69
CA GLU A 190 1.85 -11.15 -0.52
C GLU A 190 0.90 -11.97 -1.41
N LEU A 191 0.84 -11.64 -2.70
CA LEU A 191 0.10 -12.39 -3.70
C LEU A 191 1.09 -12.98 -4.71
N THR A 192 1.29 -14.30 -4.62
CA THR A 192 2.11 -15.02 -5.59
C THR A 192 1.22 -15.68 -6.64
N VAL A 193 1.51 -15.44 -7.91
CA VAL A 193 0.80 -16.06 -9.04
C VAL A 193 1.74 -16.99 -9.80
N HIS A 194 1.38 -18.27 -9.87
CA HIS A 194 2.14 -19.28 -10.60
C HIS A 194 1.37 -19.73 -11.84
N VAL A 195 2.04 -19.75 -13.00
CA VAL A 195 1.46 -20.20 -14.28
C VAL A 195 2.45 -21.13 -14.97
N ASN A 196 1.97 -22.30 -15.40
CA ASN A 196 2.81 -23.36 -15.95
C ASN A 196 3.03 -23.24 -17.48
N GLU A 197 2.03 -22.76 -18.24
CA GLU A 197 2.02 -22.87 -19.70
C GLU A 197 1.69 -21.54 -20.44
N SER A 198 1.89 -20.38 -19.81
CA SER A 198 1.59 -19.09 -20.44
C SER A 198 2.43 -17.94 -19.90
N ASN A 199 2.57 -16.89 -20.72
CA ASN A 199 3.09 -15.61 -20.27
C ASN A 199 1.98 -14.83 -19.59
N ILE A 200 2.19 -14.45 -18.33
CA ILE A 200 1.29 -13.56 -17.62
C ILE A 200 1.82 -12.13 -17.65
N HIS A 201 0.88 -11.19 -17.70
CA HIS A 201 1.14 -9.80 -17.36
C HIS A 201 0.27 -9.48 -16.14
N LEU A 202 0.92 -9.18 -15.03
CA LEU A 202 0.25 -8.79 -13.79
C LEU A 202 0.39 -7.27 -13.64
N GLU A 203 -0.73 -6.60 -13.43
CA GLU A 203 -0.78 -5.17 -13.15
C GLU A 203 -1.63 -4.93 -11.90
N SER A 204 -1.22 -3.96 -11.07
CA SER A 204 -2.06 -3.47 -9.99
C SER A 204 -3.13 -2.53 -10.57
N THR A 205 -4.39 -2.78 -10.27
CA THR A 205 -5.49 -1.90 -10.66
C THR A 205 -5.90 -1.04 -9.48
N SER A 206 -6.22 0.24 -9.72
CA SER A 206 -6.68 1.15 -8.67
C SER A 206 -7.93 0.64 -7.95
N PHE A 207 -8.10 1.09 -6.69
CA PHE A 207 -9.25 0.73 -5.85
C PHE A 207 -10.54 1.21 -6.51
N VAL A 208 -11.25 0.30 -7.17
CA VAL A 208 -12.61 0.58 -7.62
C VAL A 208 -13.53 0.37 -6.41
N GLU A 209 -14.42 1.30 -6.13
CA GLU A 209 -15.52 1.03 -5.21
C GLU A 209 -16.42 -0.03 -5.88
N LEU A 210 -16.16 -1.30 -5.60
CA LEU A 210 -16.81 -2.40 -6.28
C LEU A 210 -18.21 -2.62 -5.71
N THR A 211 -19.19 -1.94 -6.27
CA THR A 211 -20.63 -2.13 -6.00
C THR A 211 -21.05 -3.61 -6.15
N GLU A 212 -20.35 -4.36 -7.00
CA GLU A 212 -20.55 -5.79 -7.24
C GLU A 212 -20.11 -6.66 -6.05
N ILE A 213 -19.03 -6.29 -5.34
CA ILE A 213 -18.62 -6.98 -4.11
C ILE A 213 -19.68 -6.84 -3.03
N LYS A 214 -20.32 -5.66 -2.88
CA LYS A 214 -21.42 -5.47 -1.92
C LYS A 214 -22.55 -6.49 -2.15
N LYS A 215 -22.91 -6.77 -3.41
CA LYS A 215 -23.94 -7.77 -3.77
C LYS A 215 -23.50 -9.22 -3.45
N ILE A 216 -22.23 -9.54 -3.69
CA ILE A 216 -21.67 -10.87 -3.38
C ILE A 216 -21.62 -11.08 -1.87
N LEU A 217 -21.10 -10.10 -1.11
CA LEU A 217 -21.02 -10.16 0.36
C LEU A 217 -22.40 -10.31 1.02
N ILE A 218 -23.44 -9.65 0.50
CA ILE A 218 -24.83 -9.80 1.02
C ILE A 218 -25.33 -11.24 0.89
N LYS A 219 -24.98 -11.96 -0.19
CA LYS A 219 -25.34 -13.38 -0.35
C LYS A 219 -24.57 -14.32 0.58
N PHE A 220 -23.42 -13.90 1.08
CA PHE A 220 -22.61 -14.67 2.04
C PHE A 220 -22.99 -14.44 3.50
N LEU A 221 -23.73 -13.35 3.79
CA LEU A 221 -24.16 -12.97 5.14
C LEU A 221 -25.62 -13.38 5.46
N GLN A 222 -26.31 -14.03 4.52
CA GLN A 222 -27.64 -14.64 4.68
C GLN A 222 -27.51 -16.16 4.78
#